data_AF-A0A3R6YV09-F1
#
_entry.id   AF-A0A3R6YV09-F1
#
_cell.length_a   1.000
_cell.length_b   1.000
_cell.length_c   1.000
_cell.angle_alpha   90.00
_cell.angle_beta   90.00
_cell.angle_gamma   90.00
#
_symmetry.space_group_name_H-M   'P 1'
#
loop_
_entity.id
_entity.type
_entity.pdbx_description
1 polymer ?
#
loop_
_entity_poly.entity_id
_entity_poly.type
_entity_poly.pdbx_seq_one_letter_code
_entity_poly.pdbx_strand_id
1 'polypeptide(L)'
;MTDTFGVTLDELPGGSYGLARAVLGFYPGFLLGSLEILEYTSFASVSVLYVTEFATTFFNWNEDYQPILWLLFYAVFIFILESRGKYVWWFMLVFVVLCLAPTVLFVCGSLSYVNFQANAILVDDATNETTWATGDISSAFFGILPSTTVGFAGVESLTVVTGFVKDPAVAVPKGTVAAVWTLFVSNIALILVLASLPPGLATTSTDEYFLDRGLSLGLGMSSGLSEWLMMPAQMGMAFGFFIPYARLTQAMADSNLLPSCLRLKGQPNTRRAMIVASGFGYLICLVSFYSPKFKQTLQNISILAGTICYAGQTLGFVMLRTTYKIDTAGYTSPYGLVGAYYVWVVFLCLFVSIAGGFQGDSCIAAASTFGFVVVLTLYYVLGCQKSQTVSKEEYTSIFRFSVMHFNKSRSKKQKKRSSAATSHLSRASIATAARLVLPKKPTKVGPAILHCR
;
A
#
# COMPACT_ATOMS: atom_id res chain seq x y z
N MET A 1 -5.17 -41.48 -0.28
CA MET A 1 -5.60 -40.81 -1.53
C MET A 1 -4.86 -39.50 -1.58
N THR A 2 -3.86 -39.46 -2.44
CA THR A 2 -2.87 -38.42 -2.63
C THR A 2 -3.52 -37.18 -3.26
N ASP A 3 -3.49 -36.06 -2.55
CA ASP A 3 -3.92 -34.74 -3.06
C ASP A 3 -2.92 -34.26 -4.12
N THR A 4 -3.30 -34.37 -5.39
CA THR A 4 -2.47 -34.08 -6.58
C THR A 4 -2.31 -32.59 -6.91
N PHE A 5 -2.65 -31.68 -6.00
CA PHE A 5 -2.44 -30.25 -6.21
C PHE A 5 -1.97 -29.58 -4.92
N GLY A 6 -0.69 -29.79 -4.60
CA GLY A 6 0.03 -29.01 -3.61
C GLY A 6 0.22 -27.57 -4.10
N VAL A 7 -0.84 -26.77 -4.02
CA VAL A 7 -0.82 -25.35 -4.36
C VAL A 7 -1.00 -24.57 -3.06
N THR A 8 0.13 -24.15 -2.47
CA THR A 8 0.15 -23.24 -1.32
C THR A 8 -0.31 -21.84 -1.74
N LEU A 9 -0.75 -21.05 -0.77
CA LEU A 9 -1.38 -19.72 -0.92
C LEU A 9 -0.38 -18.63 -1.36
N ASP A 10 0.83 -19.01 -1.77
CA ASP A 10 2.02 -18.16 -1.74
C ASP A 10 2.20 -17.33 -3.02
N GLU A 11 1.55 -17.69 -4.12
CA GLU A 11 1.66 -16.96 -5.38
C GLU A 11 0.29 -16.42 -5.76
N LEU A 12 -0.11 -15.22 -5.30
CA LEU A 12 -1.17 -14.45 -5.97
C LEU A 12 -0.50 -13.63 -7.09
N PRO A 13 -0.48 -14.13 -8.33
CA PRO A 13 0.01 -13.34 -9.45
C PRO A 13 -0.97 -12.17 -9.67
N GLY A 14 -0.44 -10.95 -9.70
CA GLY A 14 -1.19 -9.69 -9.79
C GLY A 14 -1.29 -8.85 -8.50
N GLY A 15 -0.73 -9.32 -7.37
CA GLY A 15 -0.61 -8.53 -6.13
C GLY A 15 -1.94 -8.00 -5.56
N SER A 16 -1.90 -6.76 -5.04
CA SER A 16 -3.05 -5.99 -4.55
C SER A 16 -4.20 -5.90 -5.56
N TYR A 17 -3.89 -5.64 -6.82
CA TYR A 17 -4.84 -5.53 -7.92
C TYR A 17 -5.59 -6.84 -8.21
N GLY A 18 -4.87 -7.96 -8.30
CA GLY A 18 -5.48 -9.27 -8.53
C GLY A 18 -6.43 -9.66 -7.40
N LEU A 19 -6.04 -9.34 -6.16
CA LEU A 19 -6.89 -9.53 -4.98
C LEU A 19 -8.15 -8.66 -5.04
N ALA A 20 -8.00 -7.37 -5.35
CA ALA A 20 -9.11 -6.43 -5.43
C ALA A 20 -10.15 -6.86 -6.47
N ARG A 21 -9.72 -7.30 -7.66
CA ARG A 21 -10.64 -7.81 -8.69
C ARG A 21 -11.32 -9.12 -8.31
N ALA A 22 -10.62 -10.00 -7.61
CA ALA A 22 -11.17 -11.28 -7.18
C ALA A 22 -12.19 -11.15 -6.03
N VAL A 23 -12.02 -10.16 -5.15
CA VAL A 23 -12.82 -10.00 -3.92
C VAL A 23 -13.89 -8.91 -4.06
N LEU A 24 -13.52 -7.73 -4.58
CA LEU A 24 -14.42 -6.57 -4.69
C LEU A 24 -15.18 -6.54 -6.02
N GLY A 25 -14.70 -7.29 -7.02
CA GLY A 25 -15.29 -7.36 -8.36
C GLY A 25 -14.55 -6.50 -9.39
N PHE A 26 -15.03 -6.58 -10.63
CA PHE A 26 -14.29 -6.08 -11.79
C PHE A 26 -14.11 -4.56 -11.83
N TYR A 27 -15.15 -3.77 -11.55
CA TYR A 27 -15.08 -2.31 -11.58
C TYR A 27 -14.24 -1.75 -10.42
N PRO A 28 -14.51 -2.09 -9.14
CA PRO A 28 -13.68 -1.62 -8.04
C PRO A 28 -12.22 -2.03 -8.21
N GLY A 29 -11.95 -3.27 -8.63
CA GLY A 29 -10.58 -3.72 -8.85
C GLY A 29 -9.87 -3.02 -10.02
N PHE A 30 -10.59 -2.65 -11.09
CA PHE A 30 -10.04 -1.77 -12.14
C PHE A 30 -9.70 -0.38 -11.58
N LEU A 31 -10.64 0.24 -10.87
CA LEU A 31 -10.47 1.59 -10.33
C LEU A 31 -9.28 1.66 -9.36
N LEU A 32 -9.20 0.72 -8.41
CA LEU A 32 -8.09 0.65 -7.45
C LEU A 32 -6.75 0.39 -8.16
N GLY A 33 -6.71 -0.50 -9.14
CA GLY A 33 -5.49 -0.73 -9.93
C GLY A 33 -5.03 0.51 -10.69
N SER A 34 -5.96 1.27 -11.29
CA SER A 34 -5.63 2.52 -11.97
C SER A 34 -5.18 3.63 -11.02
N LEU A 35 -5.79 3.73 -9.84
CA LEU A 35 -5.38 4.69 -8.82
C LEU A 35 -4.00 4.34 -8.22
N GLU A 36 -3.69 3.06 -8.06
CA GLU A 36 -2.38 2.58 -7.60
C GLU A 36 -1.30 2.83 -8.67
N ILE A 37 -1.61 2.70 -9.97
CA ILE A 37 -0.71 3.16 -11.04
C ILE A 37 -0.51 4.68 -10.97
N LEU A 38 -1.57 5.46 -10.80
CA LEU A 38 -1.47 6.92 -10.69
C LEU A 38 -0.58 7.31 -9.52
N GLU A 39 -0.78 6.71 -8.35
CA GLU A 39 0.02 6.93 -7.16
C GLU A 39 1.51 6.67 -7.42
N TYR A 40 1.87 5.47 -7.89
CA TYR A 40 3.27 5.11 -8.10
C TYR A 40 3.95 5.97 -9.17
N THR A 41 3.24 6.26 -10.26
CA THR A 41 3.79 7.10 -11.34
C THR A 41 3.91 8.56 -10.90
N SER A 42 2.96 9.09 -10.14
CA SER A 42 2.98 10.46 -9.62
C SER A 42 4.08 10.66 -8.59
N PHE A 43 4.28 9.72 -7.65
CA PHE A 43 5.39 9.78 -6.70
C PHE A 43 6.75 9.67 -7.41
N ALA A 44 6.87 8.84 -8.44
CA ALA A 44 8.06 8.82 -9.26
C ALA A 44 8.29 10.17 -9.97
N SER A 45 7.23 10.80 -10.51
CA SER A 45 7.32 12.13 -11.11
C SER A 45 7.72 13.22 -10.11
N VAL A 46 7.18 13.22 -8.89
CA VAL A 46 7.58 14.17 -7.82
C VAL A 46 9.08 14.08 -7.55
N SER A 47 9.60 12.87 -7.40
CA SER A 47 11.04 12.63 -7.21
C SER A 47 11.87 13.13 -8.40
N VAL A 48 11.44 12.86 -9.63
CA VAL A 48 12.12 13.34 -10.85
C VAL A 48 12.14 14.86 -10.94
N LEU A 49 11.03 15.52 -10.58
CA LEU A 49 10.93 16.97 -10.52
C LEU A 49 11.94 17.53 -9.50
N TYR A 50 11.99 16.99 -8.28
CA TYR A 50 12.96 17.44 -7.27
C TYR A 50 14.41 17.27 -7.69
N VAL A 51 14.78 16.10 -8.22
CA VAL A 51 16.16 15.82 -8.67
C VAL A 51 16.61 16.79 -9.76
N THR A 52 15.71 17.12 -10.70
CA THR A 52 16.04 17.99 -11.82
C THR A 52 16.01 19.47 -11.45
N GLU A 53 15.08 19.89 -10.59
CA GLU A 53 15.05 21.23 -10.00
C GLU A 53 16.33 21.50 -9.21
N PHE A 54 16.75 20.55 -8.37
CA PHE A 54 18.03 20.59 -7.68
C PHE A 54 19.19 20.76 -8.67
N ALA A 55 19.27 19.92 -9.70
CA ALA A 55 20.35 20.00 -10.69
C ALA A 55 20.37 21.35 -11.43
N THR A 56 19.20 21.86 -11.85
CA THR A 56 19.13 23.15 -12.55
C THR A 56 19.52 24.31 -11.65
N THR A 57 19.09 24.31 -10.39
CA THR A 57 19.44 25.37 -9.42
C THR A 57 20.91 25.32 -9.04
N PHE A 58 21.44 24.14 -8.73
CA PHE A 58 22.83 23.96 -8.32
C PHE A 58 23.83 24.33 -9.43
N PHE A 59 23.56 23.92 -10.67
CA PHE A 59 24.43 24.24 -11.82
C PHE A 59 24.09 25.58 -12.49
N ASN A 60 23.09 26.30 -11.99
CA ASN A 60 22.59 27.56 -12.58
C ASN A 60 22.25 27.40 -14.07
N TRP A 61 21.57 26.31 -14.42
CA TRP A 61 21.09 26.04 -15.78
C TRP A 61 19.70 26.64 -16.00
N ASN A 62 19.35 26.92 -17.25
CA ASN A 62 17.99 27.36 -17.59
C ASN A 62 16.98 26.24 -17.26
N GLU A 63 15.88 26.60 -16.61
CA GLU A 63 14.75 25.72 -16.26
C GLU A 63 14.12 25.06 -17.49
N ASP A 64 14.23 25.67 -18.68
CA ASP A 64 13.77 25.09 -19.95
C ASP A 64 14.43 23.74 -20.29
N TYR A 65 15.57 23.41 -19.66
CA TYR A 65 16.23 22.12 -19.83
C TYR A 65 15.62 20.99 -18.99
N GLN A 66 14.76 21.29 -18.00
CA GLN A 66 14.18 20.27 -17.11
C GLN A 66 13.49 19.12 -17.87
N PRO A 67 12.70 19.33 -18.95
CA PRO A 67 12.11 18.24 -19.73
C PRO A 67 13.13 17.24 -20.28
N ILE A 68 14.28 17.73 -20.75
CA ILE A 68 15.36 16.88 -21.26
C ILE A 68 15.99 16.08 -20.12
N LEU A 69 16.15 16.71 -18.94
CA LEU A 69 16.69 16.05 -17.76
C LEU A 69 15.75 14.96 -17.23
N TRP A 70 14.43 15.16 -17.24
CA TRP A 70 13.47 14.11 -16.87
C TRP A 70 13.57 12.92 -17.83
N LEU A 71 13.63 13.18 -19.14
CA LEU A 71 13.77 12.15 -20.15
C LEU A 71 15.04 11.33 -19.92
N LEU A 72 16.17 12.01 -19.66
CA LEU A 72 17.44 11.38 -19.34
C LEU A 72 17.33 10.54 -18.07
N PHE A 73 16.71 11.06 -17.01
CA PHE A 73 16.50 10.35 -15.75
C PHE A 73 15.75 9.04 -15.97
N TYR A 74 14.57 9.10 -16.61
CA TYR A 74 13.78 7.91 -16.90
C TYR A 74 14.56 6.92 -17.77
N ALA A 75 15.25 7.41 -18.81
CA ALA A 75 16.03 6.56 -19.71
C ALA A 75 17.16 5.82 -18.98
N VAL A 76 17.92 6.52 -18.12
CA VAL A 76 19.02 5.95 -17.34
C VAL A 76 18.51 4.89 -16.37
N PHE A 77 17.47 5.18 -15.59
CA PHE A 77 16.97 4.21 -14.61
C PHE A 77 16.27 3.02 -15.25
N ILE A 78 15.55 3.21 -16.36
CA ILE A 78 15.02 2.08 -17.15
C ILE A 78 16.18 1.23 -17.67
N PHE A 79 17.25 1.83 -18.19
CA PHE A 79 18.42 1.09 -18.68
C PHE A 79 19.11 0.28 -17.56
N ILE A 80 19.26 0.88 -16.37
CA ILE A 80 19.79 0.18 -15.19
C ILE A 80 18.89 -1.00 -14.85
N LEU A 81 17.57 -0.83 -14.75
CA LEU A 81 16.64 -1.89 -14.37
C LEU A 81 16.52 -3.02 -15.40
N GLU A 82 16.71 -2.72 -16.69
CA GLU A 82 16.73 -3.69 -17.77
C GLU A 82 18.09 -4.41 -17.92
N SER A 83 19.09 -4.01 -17.14
CA SER A 83 20.39 -4.68 -17.13
C SER A 83 20.31 -6.07 -16.50
N ARG A 84 21.36 -6.89 -16.66
CA ARG A 84 21.39 -8.25 -16.10
C ARG A 84 21.19 -8.22 -14.59
N GLY A 85 20.36 -9.14 -14.07
CA GLY A 85 19.95 -9.16 -12.66
C GLY A 85 21.09 -9.12 -11.64
N LYS A 86 22.27 -9.69 -11.95
CA LYS A 86 23.46 -9.59 -11.08
C LYS A 86 23.88 -8.13 -10.85
N TYR A 87 23.90 -7.30 -11.90
CA TYR A 87 24.31 -5.90 -11.79
C TYR A 87 23.22 -5.06 -11.11
N VAL A 88 21.96 -5.31 -11.46
CA VAL A 88 20.81 -4.64 -10.83
C VAL A 88 20.78 -4.89 -9.33
N TRP A 89 20.98 -6.14 -8.90
CA TRP A 89 20.98 -6.49 -7.50
C TRP A 89 22.10 -5.79 -6.71
N TRP A 90 23.33 -5.80 -7.24
CA TRP A 90 24.44 -5.08 -6.62
C TRP A 90 24.20 -3.57 -6.59
N PHE A 91 23.66 -3.00 -7.68
CA PHE A 91 23.28 -1.60 -7.73
C PHE A 91 22.25 -1.27 -6.64
N MET A 92 21.18 -2.07 -6.51
CA MET A 92 20.15 -1.87 -5.47
C MET A 92 20.73 -1.91 -4.05
N LEU A 93 21.65 -2.84 -3.77
CA LEU A 93 22.31 -2.94 -2.47
C LEU A 93 23.20 -1.73 -2.15
N VAL A 94 23.98 -1.26 -3.11
CA VAL A 94 24.79 -0.05 -2.91
C VAL A 94 23.88 1.18 -2.79
N PHE A 95 22.86 1.26 -3.62
CA PHE A 95 21.96 2.40 -3.68
C PHE A 95 21.12 2.56 -2.40
N VAL A 96 20.65 1.47 -1.79
CA VAL A 96 19.95 1.56 -0.49
C VAL A 96 20.88 2.06 0.63
N VAL A 97 22.16 1.66 0.63
CA VAL A 97 23.15 2.19 1.58
C VAL A 97 23.35 3.68 1.36
N LEU A 98 23.46 4.13 0.10
CA LEU A 98 23.58 5.55 -0.24
C LEU A 98 22.33 6.35 0.14
N CYS A 99 21.13 5.76 0.08
CA CYS A 99 19.89 6.41 0.50
C CYS A 99 19.80 6.55 2.03
N LEU A 100 20.32 5.59 2.80
CA LEU A 100 20.27 5.59 4.26
C LEU A 100 21.42 6.37 4.91
N ALA A 101 22.58 6.45 4.25
CA ALA A 101 23.77 7.13 4.74
C ALA A 101 23.52 8.57 5.23
N PRO A 102 22.75 9.44 4.53
CA PRO A 102 22.55 10.83 4.96
C PRO A 102 21.81 10.90 6.29
N THR A 103 20.81 10.03 6.48
CA THR A 103 20.05 9.94 7.74
C THR A 103 20.95 9.48 8.88
N VAL A 104 21.77 8.44 8.66
CA VAL A 104 22.68 7.92 9.68
C VAL A 104 23.77 8.95 10.02
N LEU A 105 24.36 9.60 9.03
CA LEU A 105 25.39 10.63 9.21
C LEU A 105 24.83 11.85 9.94
N PHE A 106 23.62 12.30 9.57
CA PHE A 106 22.95 13.39 10.25
C PHE A 106 22.66 13.06 11.71
N VAL A 107 22.00 11.92 11.99
CA VAL A 107 21.65 11.53 13.35
C VAL A 107 22.92 11.36 14.18
N CYS A 108 23.84 10.49 13.77
CA CYS A 108 25.04 10.19 14.55
C CYS A 108 25.99 11.39 14.69
N GLY A 109 26.14 12.20 13.63
CA GLY A 109 27.00 13.37 13.64
C GLY A 109 26.45 14.51 14.49
N SER A 110 25.13 14.66 14.55
CA SER A 110 24.50 15.79 15.26
C SER A 110 24.16 15.47 16.72
N LEU A 111 24.21 14.19 17.13
CA LEU A 111 23.81 13.75 18.47
C LEU A 111 24.52 14.49 19.62
N SER A 112 25.79 14.87 19.46
CA SER A 112 26.54 15.62 20.48
C SER A 112 26.04 17.05 20.71
N TYR A 113 25.28 17.60 19.77
CA TYR A 113 24.76 18.97 19.79
C TYR A 113 23.28 19.05 20.17
N VAL A 114 22.65 17.89 20.41
CA VAL A 114 21.23 17.80 20.79
C VAL A 114 21.05 18.40 22.18
N ASN A 115 20.33 19.51 22.25
CA ASN A 115 19.83 20.07 23.49
C ASN A 115 18.35 20.36 23.37
N PHE A 116 17.55 19.39 23.79
CA PHE A 116 16.09 19.45 23.68
C PHE A 116 15.52 20.65 24.46
N GLN A 117 15.98 20.85 25.70
CA GLN A 117 15.43 21.88 26.58
C GLN A 117 15.75 23.31 26.08
N ALA A 118 16.89 23.50 25.41
CA ALA A 118 17.26 24.81 24.90
C ALA A 118 16.66 25.12 23.52
N ASN A 119 16.56 24.11 22.64
CA ASN A 119 16.33 24.35 21.21
C ASN A 119 14.96 23.90 20.70
N ALA A 120 14.34 22.90 21.34
CA ALA A 120 13.07 22.34 20.87
C ALA A 120 11.83 23.05 21.45
N ILE A 121 12.04 24.16 22.16
CA ILE A 121 10.98 24.97 22.76
C ILE A 121 10.75 26.20 21.89
N LEU A 122 9.50 26.44 21.52
CA LEU A 122 9.04 27.70 20.94
C LEU A 122 8.59 28.61 22.07
N VAL A 123 9.11 29.84 22.09
CA VAL A 123 8.72 30.87 23.04
C VAL A 123 7.86 31.87 22.29
N ASP A 124 6.65 32.11 22.78
CA ASP A 124 5.81 33.19 22.26
C ASP A 124 6.28 34.54 22.83
N ASP A 125 6.77 35.41 21.96
CA ASP A 125 7.29 36.74 22.32
C ASP A 125 6.23 37.64 23.00
N ALA A 126 4.94 37.38 22.78
CA ALA A 126 3.85 38.17 23.33
C ALA A 126 3.39 37.71 24.72
N THR A 127 3.42 36.39 24.99
CA THR A 127 2.89 35.78 26.22
C THR A 127 3.96 35.17 27.13
N ASN A 128 5.20 35.03 26.64
CA ASN A 128 6.28 34.25 27.24
C ASN A 128 5.90 32.79 27.55
N GLU A 129 4.87 32.25 26.89
CA GLU A 129 4.51 30.84 27.01
C GLU A 129 5.44 29.97 26.17
N THR A 130 5.86 28.84 26.74
CA THR A 130 6.70 27.84 26.09
C THR A 130 5.84 26.72 25.53
N THR A 131 5.89 26.51 24.22
CA THR A 131 5.17 25.41 23.53
C THR A 131 6.12 24.58 22.69
N TRP A 132 5.75 23.33 22.42
CA TRP A 132 6.56 22.40 21.61
C TRP A 132 6.00 22.22 20.20
N ALA A 133 4.79 22.75 19.96
CA ALA A 133 4.12 22.78 18.69
C ALA A 133 3.15 23.97 18.68
N THR A 134 2.97 24.57 17.50
CA THR A 134 2.05 25.69 17.26
C THR A 134 0.93 25.26 16.31
N GLY A 135 -0.18 26.00 16.35
CA GLY A 135 -1.34 25.77 15.49
C GLY A 135 -2.54 25.16 16.20
N ASP A 136 -3.64 25.10 15.47
CA ASP A 136 -4.91 24.51 15.88
C ASP A 136 -5.10 23.12 15.25
N ILE A 137 -6.23 22.45 15.50
CA ILE A 137 -6.51 21.14 14.89
C ILE A 137 -6.48 21.19 13.36
N SER A 138 -6.84 22.32 12.76
CA SER A 138 -6.85 22.56 11.32
C SER A 138 -5.43 22.55 10.74
N SER A 139 -4.53 23.35 11.32
CA SER A 139 -3.14 23.53 10.85
C SER A 139 -2.17 22.47 11.38
N ALA A 140 -2.20 22.17 12.68
CA ALA A 140 -1.24 21.29 13.33
C ALA A 140 -1.56 19.80 13.14
N PHE A 141 -2.83 19.42 13.11
CA PHE A 141 -3.23 18.02 12.86
C PHE A 141 -3.55 17.80 11.38
N PHE A 142 -4.64 18.39 10.88
CA PHE A 142 -5.06 18.16 9.50
C PHE A 142 -4.11 18.76 8.46
N GLY A 143 -3.42 19.87 8.74
CA GLY A 143 -2.45 20.47 7.83
C GLY A 143 -1.21 19.59 7.63
N ILE A 144 -0.64 19.04 8.71
CA ILE A 144 0.64 18.32 8.71
C ILE A 144 0.48 16.81 8.37
N LEU A 145 -0.72 16.25 8.56
CA LEU A 145 -0.98 14.81 8.42
C LEU A 145 -0.49 14.20 7.07
N PRO A 146 -0.72 14.82 5.89
CA PRO A 146 -0.24 14.26 4.62
C PRO A 146 1.29 14.23 4.53
N SER A 147 1.96 15.28 4.99
CA SER A 147 3.43 15.39 5.02
C SER A 147 4.06 14.26 5.84
N THR A 148 3.49 13.94 7.01
CA THR A 148 3.97 12.83 7.85
C THR A 148 3.71 11.46 7.23
N THR A 149 2.67 11.33 6.40
CA THR A 149 2.29 10.06 5.76
C THR A 149 3.21 9.71 4.60
N VAL A 150 3.71 10.71 3.86
CA VAL A 150 4.60 10.48 2.71
C VAL A 150 5.88 9.75 3.10
N GLY A 151 6.37 9.93 4.33
CA GLY A 151 7.54 9.20 4.84
C GLY A 151 7.35 7.67 4.92
N PHE A 152 6.14 7.16 4.74
CA PHE A 152 5.80 5.73 4.72
C PHE A 152 5.24 5.25 3.37
N ALA A 153 5.05 6.15 2.41
CA ALA A 153 4.43 5.82 1.12
C ALA A 153 5.31 4.83 0.32
N GLY A 154 4.66 3.88 -0.36
CA GLY A 154 5.31 2.93 -1.26
C GLY A 154 5.79 1.63 -0.62
N VAL A 155 5.71 1.48 0.70
CA VAL A 155 6.07 0.22 1.38
C VAL A 155 5.14 -0.94 0.94
N GLU A 156 3.89 -0.64 0.65
CA GLU A 156 2.88 -1.58 0.15
C GLU A 156 3.16 -2.10 -1.26
N SER A 157 3.95 -1.37 -2.05
CA SER A 157 4.27 -1.72 -3.44
C SER A 157 5.04 -3.05 -3.54
N LEU A 158 5.65 -3.50 -2.44
CA LEU A 158 6.24 -4.83 -2.26
C LEU A 158 5.28 -5.97 -2.62
N THR A 159 3.97 -5.76 -2.42
CA THR A 159 2.93 -6.76 -2.73
C THR A 159 2.75 -7.01 -4.23
N VAL A 160 3.21 -6.10 -5.09
CA VAL A 160 3.13 -6.21 -6.56
C VAL A 160 4.37 -6.91 -7.14
N VAL A 161 5.46 -7.00 -6.37
CA VAL A 161 6.76 -7.54 -6.80
C VAL A 161 7.11 -8.88 -6.16
N THR A 162 6.11 -9.65 -5.73
CA THR A 162 6.25 -10.97 -5.09
C THR A 162 7.08 -11.97 -5.90
N GLY A 163 7.09 -11.85 -7.24
CA GLY A 163 7.85 -12.73 -8.13
C GLY A 163 9.38 -12.62 -8.03
N PHE A 164 9.91 -11.60 -7.35
CA PHE A 164 11.36 -11.44 -7.12
C PHE A 164 11.84 -12.05 -5.79
N VAL A 165 10.91 -12.58 -4.99
CA VAL A 165 11.16 -12.99 -3.62
C VAL A 165 11.03 -14.51 -3.51
N LYS A 166 12.01 -15.14 -2.85
CA LYS A 166 11.88 -16.55 -2.47
C LYS A 166 10.89 -16.67 -1.31
N ASP A 167 9.93 -17.58 -1.41
CA ASP A 167 8.90 -17.83 -0.39
C ASP A 167 8.14 -16.53 0.02
N PRO A 168 7.43 -15.90 -0.94
CA PRO A 168 6.82 -14.57 -0.75
C PRO A 168 5.87 -14.48 0.44
N ALA A 169 5.15 -15.55 0.80
CA ALA A 169 4.23 -15.56 1.94
C ALA A 169 4.89 -15.36 3.31
N VAL A 170 6.21 -15.59 3.40
CA VAL A 170 6.99 -15.37 4.63
C VAL A 170 7.87 -14.13 4.49
N ALA A 171 8.55 -13.99 3.35
CA ALA A 171 9.54 -12.96 3.14
C ALA A 171 8.92 -11.57 2.94
N VAL A 172 7.80 -11.44 2.20
CA VAL A 172 7.16 -10.13 1.97
C VAL A 172 6.65 -9.54 3.29
N PRO A 173 5.87 -10.25 4.14
CA PRO A 173 5.43 -9.68 5.42
C PRO A 173 6.59 -9.28 6.34
N LYS A 174 7.64 -10.10 6.44
CA LYS A 174 8.83 -9.78 7.23
C LYS A 174 9.54 -8.54 6.71
N GLY A 175 9.72 -8.44 5.39
CA GLY A 175 10.33 -7.29 4.72
C GLY A 175 9.53 -6.01 4.93
N THR A 176 8.21 -6.07 4.74
CA THR A 176 7.29 -4.95 4.99
C THR A 176 7.35 -4.47 6.45
N VAL A 177 7.30 -5.38 7.43
CA VAL A 177 7.40 -5.00 8.85
C VAL A 177 8.76 -4.36 9.17
N ALA A 178 9.86 -4.93 8.67
CA ALA A 178 11.19 -4.36 8.84
C ALA A 178 11.32 -2.97 8.20
N ALA A 179 10.76 -2.78 7.00
CA ALA A 179 10.73 -1.49 6.31
C ALA A 179 9.95 -0.44 7.12
N VAL A 180 8.73 -0.77 7.59
CA VAL A 180 7.93 0.15 8.41
C VAL A 180 8.67 0.55 9.68
N TRP A 181 9.29 -0.40 10.39
CA TRP A 181 10.06 -0.08 11.60
C TRP A 181 11.30 0.76 11.31
N THR A 182 11.99 0.49 10.21
CA THR A 182 13.17 1.28 9.80
C THR A 182 12.79 2.72 9.48
N LEU A 183 11.68 2.92 8.75
CA LEU A 183 11.13 4.25 8.45
C LEU A 183 10.63 4.95 9.72
N PHE A 184 9.94 4.24 10.60
CA PHE A 184 9.46 4.79 11.86
C PHE A 184 10.62 5.27 12.75
N VAL A 185 11.61 4.42 13.01
CA VAL A 185 12.77 4.78 13.83
C VAL A 185 13.57 5.92 13.20
N SER A 186 13.79 5.88 11.88
CA SER A 186 14.49 6.94 11.15
C SER A 186 13.75 8.27 11.21
N ASN A 187 12.44 8.30 10.94
CA ASN A 187 11.63 9.53 10.97
C ASN A 187 11.58 10.14 12.37
N ILE A 188 11.37 9.33 13.41
CA ILE A 188 11.37 9.80 14.80
C ILE A 188 12.75 10.34 15.19
N ALA A 189 13.83 9.63 14.84
CA ALA A 189 15.19 10.10 15.11
C ALA A 189 15.49 11.42 14.40
N LEU A 190 15.13 11.56 13.11
CA LEU A 190 15.29 12.78 12.35
C LEU A 190 14.55 13.95 13.00
N ILE A 191 13.27 13.78 13.35
CA ILE A 191 12.46 14.84 13.97
C ILE A 191 13.04 15.26 15.33
N LEU A 192 13.37 14.30 16.20
CA LEU A 192 13.87 14.60 17.54
C LEU A 192 15.24 15.27 17.50
N VAL A 193 16.15 14.80 16.64
CA VAL A 193 17.47 15.41 16.48
C VAL A 193 17.31 16.80 15.88
N LEU A 194 16.60 16.95 14.76
CA LEU A 194 16.42 18.22 14.07
C LEU A 194 15.82 19.30 14.98
N ALA A 195 14.76 18.97 15.72
CA ALA A 195 14.12 19.91 16.62
C ALA A 195 15.02 20.35 17.78
N SER A 196 16.03 19.55 18.13
CA SER A 196 16.91 19.79 19.28
C SER A 196 18.22 20.49 18.91
N LEU A 197 18.43 20.84 17.63
CA LEU A 197 19.67 21.49 17.19
C LEU A 197 19.62 23.02 17.35
N PRO A 198 20.75 23.65 17.72
CA PRO A 198 20.84 25.11 17.76
C PRO A 198 20.76 25.69 16.34
N PRO A 199 20.34 26.96 16.16
CA PRO A 199 19.83 27.93 17.16
C PRO A 199 18.38 27.72 17.65
N GLY A 200 17.71 26.63 17.29
CA GLY A 200 16.37 26.29 17.80
C GLY A 200 15.26 26.27 16.74
N LEU A 201 14.12 25.66 17.11
CA LEU A 201 13.07 25.24 16.17
C LEU A 201 12.49 26.39 15.32
N ALA A 202 12.35 27.59 15.89
CA ALA A 202 11.79 28.77 15.20
C ALA A 202 12.62 29.19 13.97
N THR A 203 13.95 29.00 14.03
CA THR A 203 14.85 29.30 12.91
C THR A 203 15.02 28.09 11.99
N THR A 204 15.04 26.88 12.55
CA THR A 204 15.18 25.65 11.76
C THR A 204 13.98 25.44 10.85
N SER A 205 12.77 25.88 11.24
CA SER A 205 11.57 25.77 10.41
C SER A 205 11.62 26.59 9.12
N THR A 206 12.52 27.57 9.01
CA THR A 206 12.70 28.40 7.80
C THR A 206 13.82 27.93 6.89
N ASP A 207 14.58 26.90 7.29
CA ASP A 207 15.67 26.37 6.47
C ASP A 207 15.12 25.63 5.23
N GLU A 208 15.77 25.84 4.09
CA GLU A 208 15.42 25.16 2.83
C GLU A 208 15.80 23.66 2.86
N TYR A 209 16.95 23.35 3.47
CA TYR A 209 17.46 21.99 3.62
C TYR A 209 17.70 21.65 5.09
N PHE A 210 16.71 21.03 5.72
CA PHE A 210 16.73 20.73 7.16
C PHE A 210 17.93 19.89 7.62
N LEU A 211 18.48 19.02 6.76
CA LEU A 211 19.62 18.17 7.13
C LEU A 211 20.96 18.92 7.12
N ASP A 212 21.06 20.04 6.39
CA ASP A 212 22.32 20.75 6.23
C ASP A 212 22.88 21.26 7.56
N ARG A 213 22.01 21.79 8.42
CA ARG A 213 22.39 22.31 9.73
C ARG A 213 23.03 21.25 10.62
N GLY A 214 22.45 20.05 10.68
CA GLY A 214 23.04 18.97 11.48
C GLY A 214 24.35 18.44 10.89
N LEU A 215 24.43 18.32 9.56
CA LEU A 215 25.64 17.85 8.88
C LEU A 215 26.79 18.87 8.98
N SER A 216 26.50 20.17 8.89
CA SER A 216 27.49 21.23 9.07
C SER A 216 28.01 21.30 10.51
N LEU A 217 27.12 21.24 11.52
CA LEU A 217 27.52 21.22 12.93
C LEU A 217 28.28 19.94 13.33
N GLY A 218 27.78 18.79 12.88
CA GLY A 218 28.30 17.48 13.26
C GLY A 218 29.60 17.10 12.58
N LEU A 219 29.68 17.36 11.27
CA LEU A 219 30.74 16.85 10.39
C LEU A 219 31.52 17.96 9.69
N GLY A 220 31.20 19.23 9.93
CA GLY A 220 31.85 20.37 9.26
C GLY A 220 31.59 20.41 7.75
N MET A 221 30.50 19.80 7.29
CA MET A 221 30.16 19.74 5.87
C MET A 221 29.72 21.11 5.35
N SER A 222 30.06 21.43 4.10
CA SER A 222 29.52 22.60 3.41
C SER A 222 28.08 22.34 2.95
N SER A 223 27.30 23.40 2.80
CA SER A 223 25.89 23.32 2.34
C SER A 223 25.73 22.52 1.06
N GLY A 224 26.54 22.84 0.04
CA GLY A 224 26.51 22.11 -1.22
C GLY A 224 26.81 20.61 -1.08
N LEU A 225 27.71 20.21 -0.18
CA LEU A 225 28.00 18.78 0.03
C LEU A 225 26.86 18.07 0.76
N SER A 226 26.23 18.73 1.74
CA SER A 226 25.05 18.22 2.44
C SER A 226 23.87 18.01 1.48
N GLU A 227 23.64 18.96 0.58
CA GLU A 227 22.59 18.87 -0.43
C GLU A 227 22.83 17.70 -1.40
N TRP A 228 24.05 17.55 -1.92
CA TRP A 228 24.42 16.40 -2.77
C TRP A 228 24.29 15.07 -2.05
N LEU A 229 24.50 15.04 -0.73
CA LEU A 229 24.33 13.84 0.07
C LEU A 229 22.85 13.40 0.12
N MET A 230 21.88 14.31 -0.01
CA MET A 230 20.45 13.98 -0.02
C MET A 230 19.95 13.42 -1.35
N MET A 231 20.67 13.69 -2.45
CA MET A 231 20.26 13.31 -3.81
C MET A 231 19.98 11.81 -4.02
N PRO A 232 20.80 10.87 -3.50
CA PRO A 232 20.50 9.45 -3.64
C PRO A 232 19.13 9.07 -3.08
N ALA A 233 18.71 9.65 -1.95
CA ALA A 233 17.40 9.37 -1.36
C ALA A 233 16.25 9.89 -2.24
N GLN A 234 16.40 11.10 -2.80
CA GLN A 234 15.44 11.64 -3.77
C GLN A 234 15.33 10.74 -5.00
N MET A 235 16.45 10.35 -5.60
CA MET A 235 16.49 9.43 -6.74
C MET A 235 15.92 8.03 -6.38
N GLY A 236 16.17 7.59 -5.15
CA GLY A 236 15.70 6.32 -4.58
C GLY A 236 14.18 6.19 -4.56
N MET A 237 13.48 7.29 -4.27
CA MET A 237 12.03 7.34 -4.31
C MET A 237 11.48 6.99 -5.70
N ALA A 238 11.92 7.65 -6.77
CA ALA A 238 11.50 7.30 -8.13
C ALA A 238 11.89 5.86 -8.48
N PHE A 239 13.15 5.50 -8.27
CA PHE A 239 13.66 4.17 -8.59
C PHE A 239 12.85 3.03 -7.94
N GLY A 240 12.41 3.22 -6.69
CA GLY A 240 11.61 2.25 -5.95
C GLY A 240 10.26 1.92 -6.60
N PHE A 241 9.66 2.86 -7.33
CA PHE A 241 8.36 2.68 -7.98
C PHE A 241 8.41 2.08 -9.38
N PHE A 242 9.58 2.06 -10.05
CA PHE A 242 9.69 1.65 -11.45
C PHE A 242 9.27 0.20 -11.69
N ILE A 243 9.71 -0.72 -10.81
CA ILE A 243 9.31 -2.13 -10.92
C ILE A 243 7.83 -2.32 -10.54
N PRO A 244 7.33 -1.80 -9.40
CA PRO A 244 5.91 -1.92 -9.05
C PRO A 244 4.95 -1.40 -10.12
N TYR A 245 5.10 -0.17 -10.62
CA TYR A 245 4.17 0.35 -11.62
C TYR A 245 4.26 -0.41 -12.93
N ALA A 246 5.44 -0.93 -13.30
CA ALA A 246 5.61 -1.70 -14.53
C ALA A 246 4.90 -3.06 -14.44
N ARG A 247 5.03 -3.75 -13.30
CA ARG A 247 4.34 -5.01 -13.01
C ARG A 247 2.83 -4.82 -12.97
N LEU A 248 2.36 -3.77 -12.29
CA LEU A 248 0.94 -3.45 -12.20
C LEU A 248 0.35 -3.10 -13.59
N THR A 249 1.04 -2.26 -14.36
CA THR A 249 0.66 -1.89 -15.73
C THR A 249 0.58 -3.13 -16.64
N GLN A 250 1.55 -4.04 -16.53
CA GLN A 250 1.54 -5.30 -17.28
C GLN A 250 0.36 -6.20 -16.87
N ALA A 251 0.10 -6.37 -15.57
CA ALA A 251 -1.01 -7.18 -15.07
C ALA A 251 -2.38 -6.65 -15.53
N MET A 252 -2.54 -5.33 -15.59
CA MET A 252 -3.75 -4.69 -16.14
C MET A 252 -3.85 -4.87 -17.67
N ALA A 253 -2.74 -4.77 -18.40
CA ALA A 253 -2.70 -5.02 -19.84
C ALA A 253 -3.11 -6.46 -20.19
N ASP A 254 -2.63 -7.45 -19.44
CA ASP A 254 -2.93 -8.86 -19.64
C ASP A 254 -4.41 -9.19 -19.40
N SER A 255 -5.11 -8.30 -18.68
CA SER A 255 -6.55 -8.37 -18.40
C SER A 255 -7.40 -7.54 -19.38
N ASN A 256 -6.80 -7.03 -20.46
CA ASN A 256 -7.42 -6.14 -21.46
C ASN A 256 -8.03 -4.85 -20.86
N LEU A 257 -7.42 -4.32 -19.81
CA LEU A 257 -7.85 -3.07 -19.17
C LEU A 257 -7.11 -1.84 -19.71
N LEU A 258 -6.08 -2.05 -20.54
CA LEU A 258 -5.34 -0.98 -21.19
C LEU A 258 -5.55 -1.01 -22.71
N PRO A 259 -5.43 0.14 -23.41
CA PRO A 259 -5.61 0.22 -24.86
C PRO A 259 -4.68 -0.73 -25.63
N SER A 260 -5.24 -1.40 -26.65
CA SER A 260 -4.49 -2.35 -27.50
C SER A 260 -3.37 -1.68 -28.31
N CYS A 261 -3.44 -0.36 -28.54
CA CYS A 261 -2.40 0.41 -29.23
C CYS A 261 -1.03 0.34 -28.51
N LEU A 262 -1.02 0.11 -27.19
CA LEU A 262 0.20 0.01 -26.40
C LEU A 262 0.93 -1.34 -26.59
N ARG A 263 0.27 -2.35 -27.20
CA ARG A 263 0.84 -3.68 -27.51
C ARG A 263 1.53 -4.36 -26.30
N LEU A 264 0.96 -4.15 -25.11
CA LEU A 264 1.48 -4.67 -23.84
C LEU A 264 1.01 -6.08 -23.51
N LYS A 265 -0.11 -6.53 -24.05
CA LYS A 265 -0.70 -7.83 -23.73
C LYS A 265 0.24 -8.99 -24.07
N GLY A 266 0.41 -9.92 -23.12
CA GLY A 266 1.15 -11.17 -23.31
C GLY A 266 2.66 -10.99 -23.50
N GLN A 267 3.21 -9.83 -23.11
CA GLN A 267 4.65 -9.62 -23.16
C GLN A 267 5.36 -10.46 -22.09
N PRO A 268 6.46 -11.13 -22.41
CA PRO A 268 7.19 -11.97 -21.46
C PRO A 268 7.95 -11.16 -20.41
N ASN A 269 8.26 -9.89 -20.71
CA ASN A 269 8.94 -8.97 -19.81
C ASN A 269 8.13 -7.70 -19.59
N THR A 270 8.39 -7.01 -18.47
CA THR A 270 7.71 -5.75 -18.12
C THR A 270 8.35 -4.52 -18.71
N ARG A 271 9.35 -4.67 -19.61
CA ARG A 271 10.09 -3.55 -20.21
C ARG A 271 9.17 -2.54 -20.89
N ARG A 272 8.27 -3.01 -21.74
CA ARG A 272 7.34 -2.14 -22.46
C ARG A 272 6.37 -1.46 -21.51
N ALA A 273 5.86 -2.20 -20.52
CA ALA A 273 4.97 -1.64 -19.51
C ALA A 273 5.69 -0.55 -18.69
N MET A 274 6.97 -0.75 -18.36
CA MET A 274 7.81 0.25 -17.70
C MET A 274 7.95 1.50 -18.55
N ILE A 275 8.30 1.37 -19.84
CA ILE A 275 8.42 2.54 -20.75
C ILE A 275 7.11 3.30 -20.86
N VAL A 276 5.98 2.60 -21.02
CA VAL A 276 4.66 3.24 -21.13
C VAL A 276 4.27 3.97 -19.84
N ALA A 277 4.46 3.34 -18.68
CA ALA A 277 4.16 3.95 -17.40
C ALA A 277 5.12 5.11 -17.06
N SER A 278 6.40 4.99 -17.39
CA SER A 278 7.36 6.11 -17.31
C SER A 278 6.97 7.26 -18.26
N GLY A 279 6.43 6.96 -19.44
CA GLY A 279 5.90 7.97 -20.36
C GLY A 279 4.70 8.71 -19.77
N PHE A 280 3.85 8.02 -19.01
CA PHE A 280 2.78 8.66 -18.25
C PHE A 280 3.34 9.54 -17.12
N GLY A 281 4.35 9.07 -16.37
CA GLY A 281 5.06 9.89 -15.39
C GLY A 281 5.74 11.13 -16.00
N TYR A 282 6.33 10.99 -17.18
CA TYR A 282 6.90 12.11 -17.93
C TYR A 282 5.82 13.14 -18.35
N LEU A 283 4.64 12.68 -18.74
CA LEU A 283 3.50 13.56 -19.02
C LEU A 283 3.05 14.32 -17.77
N ILE A 284 3.04 13.67 -16.60
CA ILE A 284 2.78 14.32 -15.31
C ILE A 284 3.82 15.42 -15.04
N CYS A 285 5.11 15.17 -15.31
CA CYS A 285 6.14 16.19 -15.19
C CYS A 285 5.90 17.37 -16.14
N LEU A 286 5.54 17.12 -17.40
CA LEU A 286 5.19 18.19 -18.35
C LEU A 286 4.00 19.03 -17.88
N VAL A 287 2.92 18.40 -17.41
CA VAL A 287 1.75 19.12 -16.87
C VAL A 287 2.15 19.95 -15.65
N SER A 288 3.03 19.42 -14.80
CA SER A 288 3.56 20.12 -13.61
C SER A 288 4.42 21.33 -13.98
N PHE A 289 5.18 21.23 -15.06
CA PHE A 289 6.00 22.33 -15.58
C PHE A 289 5.16 23.49 -16.11
N TYR A 290 4.12 23.20 -16.87
CA TYR A 290 3.23 24.24 -17.40
C TYR A 290 2.21 24.75 -16.37
N SER A 291 1.98 24.02 -15.28
CA SER A 291 1.02 24.38 -14.23
C SER A 291 1.67 24.30 -12.84
N PRO A 292 2.22 25.42 -12.32
CA PRO A 292 2.85 25.46 -11.00
C PRO A 292 1.90 25.02 -9.87
N LYS A 293 0.60 25.34 -9.99
CA LYS A 293 -0.42 24.90 -9.03
C LYS A 293 -0.54 23.38 -9.00
N PHE A 294 -0.51 22.73 -10.17
CA PHE A 294 -0.55 21.27 -10.24
C PHE A 294 0.70 20.65 -9.59
N LYS A 295 1.90 21.20 -9.87
CA LYS A 295 3.16 20.77 -9.26
C LYS A 295 3.08 20.75 -7.73
N GLN A 296 2.59 21.83 -7.11
CA GLN A 296 2.46 21.93 -5.65
C GLN A 296 1.49 20.91 -5.06
N THR A 297 0.45 20.52 -5.81
CA THR A 297 -0.59 19.59 -5.34
C THR A 297 -0.35 18.13 -5.70
N LEU A 298 0.65 17.83 -6.53
CA LEU A 298 0.87 16.49 -7.09
C LEU A 298 1.07 15.41 -6.01
N GLN A 299 1.77 15.76 -4.93
CA GLN A 299 1.96 14.85 -3.80
C GLN A 299 0.63 14.56 -3.09
N ASN A 300 -0.21 15.58 -2.88
CA ASN A 300 -1.54 15.41 -2.28
C ASN A 300 -2.48 14.59 -3.17
N ILE A 301 -2.41 14.76 -4.50
CA ILE A 301 -3.13 13.92 -5.46
C ILE A 301 -2.75 12.44 -5.29
N SER A 302 -1.44 12.19 -5.17
CA SER A 302 -0.87 10.83 -4.99
C SER A 302 -1.35 10.20 -3.68
N ILE A 303 -1.28 10.93 -2.56
CA ILE A 303 -1.74 10.47 -1.25
C ILE A 303 -3.25 10.17 -1.28
N LEU A 304 -4.05 11.01 -1.94
CA LEU A 304 -5.48 10.81 -2.03
C LEU A 304 -5.83 9.56 -2.84
N ALA A 305 -5.12 9.31 -3.95
CA ALA A 305 -5.24 8.08 -4.72
C ALA A 305 -4.85 6.85 -3.88
N GLY A 306 -3.70 6.90 -3.20
CA GLY A 306 -3.24 5.83 -2.31
C GLY A 306 -4.20 5.53 -1.17
N THR A 307 -4.77 6.57 -0.55
CA THR A 307 -5.77 6.44 0.52
C THR A 307 -6.99 5.62 0.07
N ILE A 308 -7.48 5.85 -1.15
CA ILE A 308 -8.58 5.07 -1.74
C ILE A 308 -8.13 3.62 -2.01
N CYS A 309 -6.92 3.43 -2.54
CA CYS A 309 -6.31 2.11 -2.76
C CYS A 309 -6.23 1.31 -1.46
N TYR A 310 -5.65 1.88 -0.42
CA TYR A 310 -5.43 1.20 0.86
C TYR A 310 -6.76 0.90 1.58
N ALA A 311 -7.75 1.79 1.51
CA ALA A 311 -9.10 1.53 1.99
C ALA A 311 -9.74 0.34 1.25
N GLY A 312 -9.59 0.29 -0.08
CA GLY A 312 -10.06 -0.82 -0.91
C GLY A 312 -9.36 -2.15 -0.61
N GLN A 313 -8.03 -2.14 -0.49
CA GLN A 313 -7.24 -3.33 -0.17
C GLN A 313 -7.59 -3.90 1.21
N THR A 314 -7.72 -3.03 2.23
CA THR A 314 -8.13 -3.43 3.58
C THR A 314 -9.59 -3.89 3.65
N LEU A 315 -10.48 -3.30 2.84
CA LEU A 315 -11.84 -3.81 2.65
C LEU A 315 -11.85 -5.22 2.04
N GLY A 316 -10.99 -5.47 1.06
CA GLY A 316 -10.75 -6.81 0.52
C GLY A 316 -10.36 -7.79 1.62
N PHE A 317 -9.41 -7.41 2.48
CA PHE A 317 -9.03 -8.22 3.65
C PHE A 317 -10.21 -8.50 4.60
N VAL A 318 -11.01 -7.49 4.95
CA VAL A 318 -12.18 -7.67 5.82
C VAL A 318 -13.19 -8.62 5.20
N MET A 319 -13.47 -8.49 3.90
CA MET A 319 -14.38 -9.39 3.17
C MET A 319 -13.86 -10.83 3.14
N LEU A 320 -12.56 -11.05 2.99
CA LEU A 320 -11.96 -12.39 3.04
C LEU A 320 -12.20 -13.07 4.39
N ARG A 321 -12.16 -12.31 5.49
CA ARG A 321 -12.38 -12.84 6.85
C ARG A 321 -13.85 -13.02 7.20
N THR A 322 -14.70 -12.10 6.77
CA THR A 322 -16.11 -12.03 7.19
C THR A 322 -17.03 -12.79 6.22
N THR A 323 -16.95 -12.47 4.92
CA THR A 323 -17.81 -13.00 3.87
C THR A 323 -17.33 -14.36 3.39
N TYR A 324 -16.08 -14.42 2.89
CA TYR A 324 -15.53 -15.66 2.33
C TYR A 324 -15.03 -16.63 3.42
N LYS A 325 -14.77 -16.11 4.62
CA LYS A 325 -14.28 -16.85 5.80
C LYS A 325 -13.08 -17.71 5.43
N ILE A 326 -12.10 -17.16 4.75
CA ILE A 326 -10.91 -17.89 4.33
C ILE A 326 -9.88 -17.87 5.46
N ASP A 327 -9.37 -19.05 5.79
CA ASP A 327 -8.34 -19.22 6.80
C ASP A 327 -6.99 -18.75 6.23
N THR A 328 -6.16 -18.13 7.06
CA THR A 328 -4.85 -17.62 6.60
C THR A 328 -3.86 -18.77 6.49
N ALA A 329 -3.17 -18.86 5.36
CA ALA A 329 -1.92 -19.61 5.28
C ALA A 329 -0.75 -18.62 5.37
N GLY A 330 0.32 -19.00 6.07
CA GLY A 330 1.50 -18.17 6.24
C GLY A 330 1.35 -17.12 7.35
N TYR A 331 1.67 -15.86 7.03
CA TYR A 331 1.68 -14.77 8.01
C TYR A 331 0.27 -14.42 8.51
N THR A 332 0.14 -14.28 9.82
CA THR A 332 -1.07 -13.79 10.48
C THR A 332 -0.79 -12.44 11.13
N SER A 333 -1.54 -11.42 10.72
CA SER A 333 -1.43 -10.09 11.34
C SER A 333 -1.89 -10.16 12.81
N PRO A 334 -1.10 -9.65 13.77
CA PRO A 334 -1.47 -9.62 15.18
C PRO A 334 -2.68 -8.70 15.44
N TYR A 335 -2.92 -7.71 14.58
CA TYR A 335 -4.00 -6.73 14.73
C TYR A 335 -5.35 -7.20 14.15
N GLY A 336 -5.32 -8.18 13.25
CA GLY A 336 -6.52 -8.77 12.66
C GLY A 336 -7.52 -7.75 12.11
N LEU A 337 -8.82 -7.94 12.44
CA LEU A 337 -9.90 -7.06 12.01
C LEU A 337 -9.87 -5.68 12.70
N VAL A 338 -9.42 -5.61 13.96
CA VAL A 338 -9.34 -4.34 14.70
C VAL A 338 -8.36 -3.38 14.01
N GLY A 339 -7.23 -3.91 13.56
CA GLY A 339 -6.27 -3.15 12.76
C GLY A 339 -6.88 -2.59 11.47
N ALA A 340 -7.73 -3.37 10.77
CA ALA A 340 -8.39 -2.89 9.55
C ALA A 340 -9.32 -1.69 9.82
N TYR A 341 -10.09 -1.73 10.91
CA TYR A 341 -10.95 -0.60 11.30
C TYR A 341 -10.16 0.63 11.70
N TYR A 342 -9.06 0.47 12.45
CA TYR A 342 -8.16 1.56 12.80
C TYR A 342 -7.60 2.25 11.54
N VAL A 343 -7.16 1.45 10.58
CA VAL A 343 -6.63 1.94 9.30
C VAL A 343 -7.67 2.75 8.52
N TRP A 344 -8.95 2.35 8.53
CA TRP A 344 -10.02 3.15 7.90
C TRP A 344 -10.22 4.51 8.57
N VAL A 345 -10.09 4.60 9.89
CA VAL A 345 -10.18 5.88 10.59
C VAL A 345 -9.01 6.79 10.20
N VAL A 346 -7.79 6.25 10.16
CA VAL A 346 -6.60 7.02 9.75
C VAL A 346 -6.72 7.52 8.31
N PHE A 347 -7.13 6.67 7.38
CA PHE A 347 -7.33 7.04 5.99
C PHE A 347 -8.50 7.99 5.79
N LEU A 348 -9.56 7.91 6.61
CA LEU A 348 -10.62 8.91 6.63
C LEU A 348 -10.08 10.27 7.08
N CYS A 349 -9.26 10.33 8.13
CA CYS A 349 -8.62 11.57 8.57
C CYS A 349 -7.72 12.16 7.49
N LEU A 350 -6.95 11.34 6.78
CA LEU A 350 -6.13 11.75 5.64
C LEU A 350 -6.96 12.27 4.46
N PHE A 351 -8.06 11.58 4.15
CA PHE A 351 -9.00 12.05 3.15
C PHE A 351 -9.57 13.41 3.52
N VAL A 352 -10.01 13.59 4.78
CA VAL A 352 -10.55 14.87 5.28
C VAL A 352 -9.49 15.97 5.28
N SER A 353 -8.25 15.66 5.64
CA SER A 353 -7.13 16.61 5.58
C SER A 353 -6.97 17.22 4.18
N ILE A 354 -6.97 16.40 3.14
CA ILE A 354 -6.77 16.86 1.76
C ILE A 354 -8.07 17.41 1.16
N ALA A 355 -9.14 16.62 1.18
CA ALA A 355 -10.41 16.99 0.55
C ALA A 355 -11.20 18.06 1.32
N GLY A 356 -10.93 18.23 2.62
CA GLY A 356 -11.51 19.30 3.44
C GLY A 356 -10.84 20.66 3.27
N GLY A 357 -9.80 20.76 2.43
CA GLY A 357 -9.15 22.04 2.10
C GLY A 357 -8.13 22.53 3.12
N PHE A 358 -7.68 21.68 4.05
CA PHE A 358 -6.68 22.02 5.07
C PHE A 358 -5.26 22.20 4.51
N GLN A 359 -5.04 21.84 3.24
CA GLN A 359 -3.74 21.90 2.57
C GLN A 359 -3.45 23.27 1.91
N GLY A 360 -4.40 24.22 1.95
CA GLY A 360 -4.22 25.52 1.29
C GLY A 360 -4.19 25.43 -0.24
N ASP A 361 -4.61 24.31 -0.82
CA ASP A 361 -4.48 24.00 -2.25
C ASP A 361 -5.72 24.36 -3.07
N SER A 362 -6.66 25.12 -2.50
CA SER A 362 -7.96 25.42 -3.12
C SER A 362 -8.74 24.17 -3.57
N CYS A 363 -8.55 23.04 -2.88
CA CYS A 363 -9.13 21.74 -3.21
C CYS A 363 -8.75 21.20 -4.60
N ILE A 364 -7.68 21.71 -5.21
CA ILE A 364 -7.21 21.28 -6.53
C ILE A 364 -6.83 19.79 -6.50
N ALA A 365 -6.21 19.30 -5.43
CA ALA A 365 -5.86 17.89 -5.34
C ALA A 365 -7.12 17.01 -5.38
N ALA A 366 -8.12 17.34 -4.56
CA ALA A 366 -9.37 16.60 -4.51
C ALA A 366 -10.15 16.64 -5.83
N ALA A 367 -10.24 17.83 -6.45
CA ALA A 367 -10.90 17.99 -7.74
C ALA A 367 -10.18 17.21 -8.86
N SER A 368 -8.84 17.23 -8.86
CA SER A 368 -8.02 16.51 -9.84
C SER A 368 -8.16 14.99 -9.70
N THR A 369 -8.08 14.47 -8.47
CA THR A 369 -8.28 13.03 -8.20
C THR A 369 -9.70 12.60 -8.55
N PHE A 370 -10.71 13.40 -8.18
CA PHE A 370 -12.10 13.11 -8.56
C PHE A 370 -12.30 13.12 -10.08
N GLY A 371 -11.76 14.13 -10.77
CA GLY A 371 -11.77 14.20 -12.24
C GLY A 371 -11.12 12.98 -12.89
N PHE A 372 -9.99 12.52 -12.33
CA PHE A 372 -9.33 11.30 -12.79
C PHE A 372 -10.20 10.05 -12.58
N VAL A 373 -10.85 9.89 -11.41
CA VAL A 373 -11.80 8.81 -11.14
C VAL A 373 -12.97 8.84 -12.13
N VAL A 374 -13.50 10.01 -12.46
CA VAL A 374 -14.57 10.18 -13.45
C VAL A 374 -14.10 9.73 -14.84
N VAL A 375 -12.93 10.20 -15.29
CA VAL A 375 -12.34 9.81 -16.58
C VAL A 375 -12.11 8.30 -16.66
N LEU A 376 -11.55 7.70 -15.62
CA LEU A 376 -11.35 6.25 -15.53
C LEU A 376 -12.68 5.49 -15.58
N THR A 377 -13.69 5.98 -14.88
CA THR A 377 -15.02 5.36 -14.85
C THR A 377 -15.68 5.42 -16.23
N LEU A 378 -15.58 6.56 -16.93
CA LEU A 378 -16.06 6.69 -18.30
C LEU A 378 -15.32 5.74 -19.24
N TYR A 379 -13.98 5.68 -19.15
CA TYR A 379 -13.17 4.75 -19.93
C TYR A 379 -13.57 3.28 -19.67
N TYR A 380 -13.82 2.92 -18.41
CA TYR A 380 -14.25 1.58 -18.04
C TYR A 380 -15.59 1.21 -18.66
N VAL A 381 -16.60 2.07 -18.50
CA VAL A 381 -17.97 1.80 -18.99
C VAL A 381 -18.03 1.79 -20.52
N LEU A 382 -17.30 2.69 -21.18
CA LEU A 382 -17.33 2.82 -22.64
C LEU A 382 -16.50 1.75 -23.35
N GLY A 383 -15.33 1.39 -22.80
CA GLY A 383 -14.37 0.49 -23.44
C GLY A 383 -14.17 -0.83 -22.70
N CYS A 384 -13.64 -0.77 -21.48
CA CYS A 384 -13.10 -1.94 -20.79
C CYS A 384 -14.16 -2.98 -20.39
N GLN A 385 -15.37 -2.55 -20.02
CA GLN A 385 -16.39 -3.45 -19.51
C GLN A 385 -16.73 -4.57 -20.50
N LYS A 386 -16.65 -4.27 -21.80
CA LYS A 386 -16.93 -5.20 -22.91
C LYS A 386 -15.72 -6.04 -23.32
N SER A 387 -14.49 -5.54 -23.12
CA SER A 387 -13.26 -6.18 -23.59
C SER A 387 -12.44 -6.88 -22.50
N GLN A 388 -12.75 -6.63 -21.23
CA GLN A 388 -11.99 -7.15 -20.10
C GLN A 388 -11.98 -8.67 -20.11
N THR A 389 -10.81 -9.23 -19.87
CA THR A 389 -10.64 -10.67 -19.70
C THR A 389 -10.00 -10.94 -18.36
N VAL A 390 -10.29 -12.11 -17.81
CA VAL A 390 -9.58 -12.60 -16.64
C VAL A 390 -8.23 -13.12 -17.12
N SER A 391 -7.14 -12.47 -16.74
CA SER A 391 -5.79 -12.95 -17.06
C SER A 391 -5.52 -14.31 -16.38
N LYS A 392 -4.51 -15.07 -16.82
CA LYS A 392 -4.12 -16.33 -16.14
C LYS A 392 -3.83 -16.12 -14.65
N GLU A 393 -3.28 -14.96 -14.34
CA GLU A 393 -2.94 -14.54 -12.99
C GLU A 393 -4.22 -14.34 -12.14
N GLU A 394 -5.17 -13.58 -12.68
CA GLU A 394 -6.48 -13.37 -12.04
C GLU A 394 -7.30 -14.66 -11.94
N TYR A 395 -7.26 -15.50 -12.97
CA TYR A 395 -8.02 -16.75 -13.02
C TYR A 395 -7.55 -17.70 -11.92
N THR A 396 -6.24 -17.78 -11.70
CA THR A 396 -5.66 -18.59 -10.62
C THR A 396 -6.18 -18.12 -9.25
N SER A 397 -6.21 -16.80 -9.04
CA SER A 397 -6.73 -16.21 -7.80
C SER A 397 -8.23 -16.50 -7.62
N ILE A 398 -9.05 -16.21 -8.62
CA ILE A 398 -10.51 -16.43 -8.60
C ILE A 398 -10.85 -17.92 -8.44
N PHE A 399 -10.15 -18.80 -9.16
CA PHE A 399 -10.33 -20.25 -9.08
C PHE A 399 -10.02 -20.77 -7.68
N ARG A 400 -8.89 -20.36 -7.09
CA ARG A 400 -8.54 -20.71 -5.71
C ARG A 400 -9.60 -20.23 -4.72
N PHE A 401 -10.08 -18.99 -4.85
CA PHE A 401 -11.18 -18.47 -4.02
C PHE A 401 -12.45 -19.30 -4.14
N SER A 402 -12.81 -19.68 -5.36
CA SER A 402 -13.98 -20.52 -5.63
C SER A 402 -13.84 -21.91 -5.00
N VAL A 403 -12.68 -22.55 -5.13
CA VAL A 403 -12.38 -23.86 -4.53
C VAL A 403 -12.40 -23.79 -3.01
N MET A 404 -11.78 -22.79 -2.40
CA MET A 404 -11.75 -22.60 -0.94
C MET A 404 -13.17 -22.41 -0.39
N HIS A 405 -13.98 -21.56 -1.02
CA HIS A 405 -15.37 -21.34 -0.64
C HIS A 405 -16.21 -22.62 -0.76
N PHE A 406 -16.05 -23.37 -1.87
CA PHE A 406 -16.75 -24.62 -2.10
C PHE A 406 -16.38 -25.70 -1.08
N ASN A 407 -15.09 -25.87 -0.78
CA ASN A 407 -14.59 -26.83 0.21
C ASN A 407 -15.12 -26.51 1.62
N LYS A 408 -15.17 -25.22 2.00
CA LYS A 408 -15.73 -24.81 3.30
C LYS A 408 -17.24 -25.01 3.38
N SER A 409 -17.97 -24.74 2.31
CA SER A 409 -19.41 -25.04 2.19
C SER A 409 -19.69 -26.54 2.31
N ARG A 410 -18.89 -27.37 1.63
CA ARG A 410 -18.96 -28.84 1.71
C ARG A 410 -18.65 -29.35 3.12
N SER A 411 -17.59 -28.86 3.76
CA SER A 411 -17.23 -29.21 5.15
C SER A 411 -18.35 -28.83 6.14
N LYS A 412 -18.97 -27.65 5.99
CA LYS A 412 -20.15 -27.27 6.78
C LYS A 412 -21.33 -28.21 6.54
N LYS A 413 -21.65 -28.56 5.29
CA LYS A 413 -22.71 -29.52 4.96
C LYS A 413 -22.43 -30.91 5.55
N GLN A 414 -21.17 -31.35 5.52
CA GLN A 414 -20.74 -32.64 6.07
C GLN A 414 -20.82 -32.65 7.60
N LYS A 415 -20.34 -31.60 8.29
CA LYS A 415 -20.52 -31.43 9.75
C LYS A 415 -21.99 -31.36 10.15
N LYS A 416 -22.83 -30.71 9.35
CA LYS A 416 -24.28 -30.64 9.60
C LYS A 416 -24.92 -32.03 9.44
N ARG A 417 -24.57 -32.79 8.38
CA ARG A 417 -25.02 -34.18 8.19
C ARG A 417 -24.52 -35.13 9.29
N SER A 418 -23.26 -35.01 9.73
CA SER A 418 -22.75 -35.85 10.82
C SER A 418 -23.44 -35.52 12.14
N SER A 419 -23.61 -34.24 12.49
CA SER A 419 -24.36 -33.86 13.71
C SER A 419 -25.82 -34.32 13.66
N ALA A 420 -26.46 -34.26 12.49
CA ALA A 420 -27.82 -34.77 12.30
C ALA A 420 -27.87 -36.30 12.45
N ALA A 421 -26.91 -37.03 11.90
CA ALA A 421 -26.80 -38.48 12.07
C ALA A 421 -26.55 -38.88 13.53
N THR A 422 -25.67 -38.17 14.25
CA THR A 422 -25.42 -38.39 15.69
C THR A 422 -26.66 -38.08 16.53
N SER A 423 -27.44 -37.04 16.18
CA SER A 423 -28.70 -36.72 16.86
C SER A 423 -29.80 -37.76 16.61
N HIS A 424 -29.84 -38.35 15.40
CA HIS A 424 -30.76 -39.45 15.08
C HIS A 424 -30.39 -40.73 15.82
N LEU A 425 -29.11 -41.08 15.90
CA LEU A 425 -28.61 -42.20 16.68
C LEU A 425 -28.92 -42.03 18.17
N SER A 426 -28.65 -40.85 18.74
CA SER A 426 -29.00 -40.50 20.13
C SER A 426 -30.50 -40.65 20.41
N ARG A 427 -31.38 -40.11 19.54
CA ARG A 427 -32.83 -40.28 19.67
C ARG A 427 -33.29 -41.73 19.54
N ALA A 428 -32.69 -42.51 18.65
CA ALA A 428 -32.99 -43.93 18.50
C ALA A 428 -32.55 -44.75 19.73
N SER A 429 -31.39 -44.44 20.31
CA SER A 429 -30.91 -45.05 21.56
C SER A 429 -31.82 -44.72 22.74
N ILE A 430 -32.26 -43.46 22.87
CA ILE A 430 -33.21 -43.04 23.92
C ILE A 430 -34.58 -43.72 23.74
N ALA A 431 -35.09 -43.84 22.51
CA ALA A 431 -36.34 -44.54 22.23
C ALA A 431 -36.24 -46.05 22.53
N THR A 432 -35.07 -46.66 22.30
CA THR A 432 -34.83 -48.07 22.60
C THR A 432 -34.71 -48.30 24.11
N ALA A 433 -34.01 -47.41 24.84
CA ALA A 433 -33.96 -47.43 26.31
C ALA A 433 -35.34 -47.21 26.94
N ALA A 434 -36.16 -46.30 26.40
CA ALA A 434 -37.53 -46.07 26.87
C ALA A 434 -38.44 -47.30 26.67
N ARG A 435 -38.24 -48.08 25.61
CA ARG A 435 -38.97 -49.35 25.39
C ARG A 435 -38.56 -50.46 26.38
N LEU A 436 -37.35 -50.44 26.91
CA LEU A 436 -36.87 -51.40 27.92
C LEU A 436 -37.35 -51.08 29.34
N VAL A 437 -37.76 -49.83 29.60
CA VAL A 437 -38.22 -49.37 30.93
C VAL A 437 -39.74 -49.39 31.09
N LEU A 438 -40.51 -49.57 30.01
CA LEU A 438 -41.98 -49.67 30.07
C LEU A 438 -42.41 -51.09 30.48
N PRO A 439 -43.21 -51.26 31.56
CA PRO A 439 -43.65 -52.58 32.02
C PRO A 439 -44.65 -53.20 31.04
N LYS A 440 -44.49 -54.51 30.75
CA LYS A 440 -45.47 -55.32 29.99
C LYS A 440 -46.84 -55.24 30.70
N LYS A 441 -47.89 -54.88 29.95
CA LYS A 441 -49.29 -54.91 30.42
C LYS A 441 -49.68 -56.33 30.87
N PRO A 442 -50.41 -56.49 32.00
CA PRO A 442 -50.83 -57.80 32.48
C PRO A 442 -51.98 -58.38 31.64
N THR A 443 -51.88 -59.67 31.38
CA THR A 443 -52.86 -60.54 30.71
C THR A 443 -54.14 -60.65 31.55
N LYS A 444 -55.31 -60.34 30.98
CA LYS A 444 -56.61 -60.59 31.62
C LYS A 444 -56.97 -62.07 31.50
N VAL A 445 -57.05 -62.76 32.64
CA VAL A 445 -57.68 -64.08 32.79
C VAL A 445 -59.18 -63.85 32.95
N GLY A 446 -60.00 -64.41 32.05
CA GLY A 446 -61.47 -64.39 32.16
C GLY A 446 -61.97 -65.60 32.97
N PRO A 447 -63.01 -65.44 33.81
CA PRO A 447 -63.61 -66.57 34.50
C PRO A 447 -64.55 -67.34 33.56
N ALA A 448 -64.39 -68.66 33.53
CA ALA A 448 -65.35 -69.61 32.98
C ALA A 448 -66.50 -69.84 33.98
N ILE A 449 -67.68 -70.19 33.46
CA ILE A 449 -68.83 -70.95 34.02
C ILE A 449 -70.09 -70.39 33.33
N LEU A 450 -71.13 -71.11 32.91
CA LEU A 450 -71.45 -72.51 32.59
C LEU A 450 -72.96 -72.42 32.19
N HIS A 451 -73.36 -73.07 31.11
CA HIS A 451 -74.72 -73.42 30.62
C HIS A 451 -76.01 -72.90 31.32
N CYS A 452 -76.98 -72.41 30.51
CA CYS A 452 -78.26 -73.10 30.18
C CYS A 452 -79.30 -72.14 29.53
N ARG A 453 -79.58 -72.28 28.22
CA ARG A 453 -80.85 -72.76 27.63
C ARG A 453 -80.77 -72.71 26.10
#